data_AF-A0A2D2D0S9-F1
#
_entry.id   AF-A0A2D2D0S9-F1
#
_cell.length_a   1.000
_cell.length_b   1.000
_cell.length_c   1.000
_cell.angle_alpha   90.00
_cell.angle_beta   90.00
_cell.angle_gamma   90.00
#
_symmetry.space_group_name_H-M   'P 1'
#
loop_
_entity.id
_entity.type
_entity.pdbx_description
1 polymer ?
#
loop_
_entity_poly.entity_id
_entity_poly.type
_entity_poly.pdbx_seq_one_letter_code
_entity_poly.pdbx_strand_id
1 'polypeptide(L)'
;MKKSERITRVTAEEVRAMRARGETHTDWERVRAMSQSEADRLAQEEEGPLPDGWESSVEIGLPKRKQGVHIRLDSDVLEWFKARGPGYQTRINAVLRSFVRARERAEQKRSGASDPSP
;
A
#
# COMPACT_ATOMS: atom_id res chain seq x y z
N MET A 1 -13.44 3.90 -1.46
CA MET A 1 -12.58 3.87 -0.27
C MET A 1 -12.35 5.31 0.19
N LYS A 2 -13.07 5.76 1.22
CA LYS A 2 -12.87 7.10 1.80
C LYS A 2 -11.57 7.05 2.60
N LYS A 3 -10.54 7.81 2.21
CA LYS A 3 -9.33 7.96 3.01
C LYS A 3 -9.22 9.42 3.47
N SER A 4 -8.90 9.57 4.75
CA SER A 4 -8.19 10.73 5.34
C SER A 4 -9.03 11.93 5.83
N GLU A 5 -9.76 11.76 6.93
CA GLU A 5 -10.06 12.90 7.82
C GLU A 5 -8.96 13.11 8.90
N ARG A 6 -8.04 12.15 9.09
CA ARG A 6 -6.99 12.21 10.14
C ARG A 6 -5.53 12.17 9.68
N ILE A 7 -5.27 12.14 8.37
CA ILE A 7 -3.89 12.08 7.85
C ILE A 7 -3.57 13.40 7.17
N THR A 8 -2.82 14.26 7.85
CA THR A 8 -2.34 15.55 7.33
C THR A 8 -0.87 15.45 6.90
N ARG A 9 -0.47 16.27 5.93
CA ARG A 9 0.92 16.40 5.52
C ARG A 9 1.46 17.70 6.11
N VAL A 10 2.33 17.57 7.09
CA VAL A 10 2.96 18.69 7.80
C VAL A 10 4.47 18.48 7.82
N THR A 11 5.22 19.56 7.76
CA THR A 11 6.67 19.55 7.86
C THR A 11 7.12 19.35 9.31
N ALA A 12 8.36 18.88 9.51
CA ALA A 12 8.90 18.67 10.86
C ALA A 12 9.03 19.98 11.67
N GLU A 13 9.12 21.13 11.00
CA GLU A 13 9.12 22.44 11.64
C GLU A 13 7.71 22.83 12.10
N GLU A 14 6.71 22.65 11.24
CA GLU A 14 5.30 22.88 11.58
C GLU A 14 4.84 22.00 12.74
N VAL A 15 5.22 20.72 12.77
CA VAL A 15 4.91 19.81 13.90
C VAL A 15 5.52 20.32 15.21
N ARG A 16 6.77 20.81 15.18
CA ARG A 16 7.43 21.37 16.36
C ARG A 16 6.73 22.66 16.83
N ALA A 17 6.33 23.52 15.90
CA ALA A 17 5.60 24.74 16.20
C ALA A 17 4.20 24.45 16.78
N MET A 18 3.46 23.49 16.21
CA MET A 18 2.16 23.03 16.74
C MET A 18 2.28 22.48 18.16
N ARG A 19 3.36 21.72 18.44
CA ARG A 19 3.65 21.22 19.78
C ARG A 19 3.93 22.35 20.77
N ALA A 20 4.67 23.38 20.36
CA ALA A 20 4.94 24.56 21.19
C ALA A 20 3.67 25.38 21.49
N ARG A 21 2.71 25.39 20.56
CA ARG A 21 1.39 26.04 20.73
C ARG A 21 0.36 25.19 21.49
N GLY A 22 0.69 23.94 21.86
CA GLY A 22 -0.24 23.04 22.55
C GLY A 22 -1.35 22.45 21.67
N GLU A 23 -1.21 22.54 20.34
CA GLU A 23 -2.21 22.08 19.36
C GLU A 23 -2.09 20.57 19.06
N THR A 24 -1.20 19.86 19.75
CA THR A 24 -1.04 18.41 19.61
C THR A 24 -1.92 17.67 20.62
N HIS A 25 -2.70 16.71 20.16
CA HIS A 25 -3.58 15.89 21.02
C HIS A 25 -2.84 14.85 21.89
N THR A 26 -1.52 14.76 21.78
CA THR A 26 -0.70 13.78 22.52
C THR A 26 -0.17 14.39 23.82
N ASP A 27 -0.45 13.75 24.95
CA ASP A 27 0.16 14.07 26.24
C ASP A 27 1.62 13.56 26.27
N TRP A 28 2.54 14.45 25.89
CA TRP A 28 3.96 14.14 25.82
C TRP A 28 4.67 14.09 27.17
N GLU A 29 4.10 14.70 28.21
CA GLU A 29 4.67 14.62 29.56
C GLU A 29 4.44 13.23 30.14
N ARG A 30 3.22 12.72 30.01
CA ARG A 30 2.89 11.34 30.36
C ARG A 30 3.77 10.32 29.63
N VAL A 31 3.96 10.50 28.32
CA VAL A 31 4.79 9.59 27.51
C VAL A 31 6.26 9.61 27.96
N ARG A 32 6.81 10.79 28.31
CA ARG A 32 8.19 10.90 28.79
C ARG A 32 8.38 10.35 30.21
N ALA A 33 7.35 10.44 31.04
CA ALA A 33 7.39 9.94 32.42
C ALA A 33 7.11 8.43 32.52
N MET A 34 6.50 7.84 31.49
CA MET A 34 6.19 6.41 31.42
C MET A 34 7.46 5.57 31.37
N SER A 35 7.53 4.53 32.20
CA SER A 35 8.63 3.57 32.19
C SER A 35 8.50 2.58 31.04
N GLN A 36 9.63 2.03 30.57
CA GLN A 36 9.62 1.02 29.51
C GLN A 36 8.82 -0.23 29.91
N SER A 37 8.94 -0.69 31.15
CA SER A 37 8.20 -1.85 31.66
C SER A 37 6.69 -1.62 31.72
N GLU A 38 6.26 -0.40 32.01
CA GLU A 38 4.84 -0.03 31.98
C GLU A 38 4.31 0.04 30.54
N ALA A 39 5.11 0.58 29.61
CA ALA A 39 4.78 0.58 28.19
C ALA A 39 4.64 -0.85 27.63
N ASP A 40 5.56 -1.74 27.97
CA ASP A 40 5.54 -3.15 27.53
C ASP A 40 4.32 -3.90 28.08
N ARG A 41 3.95 -3.66 29.35
CA ARG A 41 2.75 -4.25 29.96
C ARG A 41 1.48 -3.79 29.24
N LEU A 42 1.34 -2.48 28.98
CA LEU A 42 0.18 -1.92 28.28
C LEU A 42 0.09 -2.47 26.84
N ALA A 43 1.22 -2.62 26.15
CA ALA A 43 1.26 -3.21 24.82
C ALA A 43 0.76 -4.67 24.82
N GLN A 44 1.18 -5.48 25.79
CA GLN A 44 0.72 -6.87 25.93
C GLN A 44 -0.77 -6.98 26.29
N GLU A 45 -1.29 -6.02 27.05
CA GLU A 45 -2.72 -5.97 27.41
C GLU A 45 -3.60 -5.55 26.21
N GLU A 46 -3.11 -4.67 25.33
CA GLU A 46 -3.85 -4.22 24.14
C GLU A 46 -3.69 -5.15 22.93
N GLU A 47 -2.54 -5.79 22.77
CA GLU A 47 -2.22 -6.65 21.64
C GLU A 47 -2.68 -8.09 21.90
N GLY A 48 -3.93 -8.37 21.56
CA GLY A 48 -4.49 -9.72 21.57
C GLY A 48 -3.78 -10.67 20.59
N PRO A 49 -4.03 -11.99 20.68
CA PRO A 49 -3.47 -12.95 19.74
C PRO A 49 -3.84 -12.57 18.31
N LEU A 50 -2.87 -12.67 17.39
CA LEU A 50 -3.13 -12.46 15.98
C LEU A 50 -4.21 -13.45 15.51
N PRO A 51 -5.13 -13.03 14.63
CA PRO A 51 -6.18 -13.91 14.13
C PRO A 51 -5.59 -15.08 13.34
N ASP A 52 -6.22 -16.25 13.45
CA ASP A 52 -5.81 -17.45 12.71
C ASP A 52 -5.71 -17.17 11.20
N GLY A 53 -4.59 -17.54 10.59
CA GLY A 53 -4.34 -17.37 9.16
C GLY A 53 -3.77 -16.00 8.77
N TRP A 54 -3.39 -15.14 9.72
CA TRP A 54 -2.70 -13.88 9.43
C TRP A 54 -1.42 -14.09 8.61
N GLU A 55 -0.74 -15.23 8.75
CA GLU A 55 0.47 -15.60 8.01
C GLU A 55 0.23 -15.64 6.50
N SER A 56 -0.97 -16.02 6.07
CA SER A 56 -1.35 -16.09 4.65
C SER A 56 -1.49 -14.70 4.00
N SER A 57 -1.64 -13.65 4.81
CA SER A 57 -1.67 -12.25 4.36
C SER A 57 -0.28 -11.64 4.22
N VAL A 58 0.75 -12.32 4.73
CA VAL A 58 2.14 -11.86 4.65
C VAL A 58 2.65 -12.16 3.24
N GLU A 59 2.61 -11.15 2.37
CA GLU A 59 3.37 -11.19 1.12
C GLU A 59 4.87 -11.12 1.46
N ILE A 60 5.53 -12.28 1.51
CA ILE A 60 6.98 -12.36 1.70
C ILE A 60 7.68 -11.79 0.46
N GLY A 61 8.13 -10.54 0.56
CA GLY A 61 8.95 -9.86 -0.43
C GLY A 61 8.67 -8.36 -0.49
N LEU A 62 9.71 -7.55 -0.71
CA LEU A 62 9.47 -6.14 -1.05
C LEU A 62 8.65 -6.10 -2.36
N PRO A 63 7.60 -5.24 -2.46
CA PRO A 63 6.91 -5.06 -3.71
C PRO A 63 7.95 -4.68 -4.77
N LYS A 64 8.01 -5.45 -5.87
CA LYS A 64 8.98 -5.19 -6.95
C LYS A 64 8.99 -3.70 -7.27
N ARG A 65 10.17 -3.07 -7.18
CA ARG A 65 10.33 -1.66 -7.53
C ARG A 65 9.73 -1.43 -8.91
N LYS A 66 8.77 -0.51 -8.97
CA LYS A 66 8.19 -0.09 -10.25
C LYS A 66 9.31 0.59 -11.04
N GLN A 67 9.53 0.15 -12.28
CA GLN A 67 10.44 0.84 -13.18
C GLN A 67 9.70 2.04 -13.78
N GLY A 68 10.30 3.22 -13.69
CA GLY A 68 9.80 4.42 -14.36
C GLY A 68 10.05 4.31 -15.85
N VAL A 69 9.01 3.94 -16.61
CA VAL A 69 9.08 3.86 -18.07
C VAL A 69 8.32 5.03 -18.69
N HIS A 70 8.92 5.66 -19.70
CA HIS A 70 8.25 6.68 -20.50
C HIS A 70 7.63 5.99 -21.72
N ILE A 71 6.30 5.89 -21.73
CA ILE A 71 5.53 5.34 -22.85
C ILE A 71 4.61 6.41 -23.42
N ARG A 72 4.34 6.36 -24.72
CA ARG A 72 3.32 7.19 -25.36
C ARG A 72 2.00 6.41 -25.32
N LEU A 73 0.94 7.09 -24.91
CA LEU A 73 -0.43 6.57 -24.90
C LEU A 73 -1.29 7.49 -25.76
N ASP A 74 -2.31 6.92 -26.38
CA ASP A 74 -3.32 7.71 -27.08
C ASP A 74 -4.03 8.66 -26.10
N SER A 75 -4.38 9.83 -26.61
CA SER A 75 -4.92 10.95 -25.82
C SER A 75 -6.25 10.60 -25.15
N ASP A 76 -7.12 9.90 -25.88
CA ASP A 76 -8.43 9.45 -25.44
C ASP A 76 -8.34 8.43 -24.29
N VAL A 77 -7.42 7.48 -24.40
CA VAL A 77 -7.14 6.49 -23.36
C VAL A 77 -6.64 7.20 -22.09
N LEU A 78 -5.69 8.12 -22.24
CA LEU A 78 -5.15 8.86 -21.09
C LEU A 78 -6.23 9.71 -20.40
N GLU A 79 -7.07 10.40 -21.17
CA GLU A 79 -8.17 11.20 -20.66
C GLU A 79 -9.19 10.35 -19.89
N TRP A 80 -9.57 9.20 -20.44
CA TRP A 80 -10.49 8.25 -19.79
C TRP A 80 -9.97 7.79 -18.42
N PHE A 81 -8.67 7.48 -18.31
CA PHE A 81 -8.07 7.05 -17.04
C PHE A 81 -7.92 8.20 -16.04
N LYS A 82 -7.63 9.42 -16.50
CA LYS A 82 -7.55 10.64 -15.69
C LYS A 82 -8.91 11.06 -15.14
N ALA A 83 -9.98 10.95 -15.93
CA ALA A 83 -11.35 11.29 -15.52
C ALA A 83 -11.83 10.51 -14.29
N ARG A 84 -11.23 9.33 -14.02
CA ARG A 84 -11.54 8.48 -12.86
C ARG A 84 -10.77 8.86 -11.58
N GLY A 85 -10.12 10.03 -11.58
CA GLY A 85 -9.46 10.63 -10.44
C GLY A 85 -7.98 10.25 -10.26
N PRO A 86 -7.40 10.54 -9.08
CA PRO A 86 -5.99 10.25 -8.78
C PRO A 86 -5.65 8.76 -8.93
N GLY A 87 -4.37 8.46 -9.21
CA GLY A 87 -3.89 7.08 -9.35
C GLY A 87 -4.14 6.43 -10.72
N TYR A 88 -4.42 7.24 -11.75
CA TYR A 88 -4.64 6.76 -13.12
C TYR A 88 -3.48 5.89 -13.65
N GLN A 89 -2.23 6.23 -13.34
CA GLN A 89 -1.05 5.42 -13.69
C GLN A 89 -1.09 4.01 -13.06
N THR A 90 -1.50 3.92 -11.80
CA THR A 90 -1.67 2.62 -11.11
C THR A 90 -2.76 1.78 -11.77
N ARG A 91 -3.86 2.41 -12.21
CA ARG A 91 -4.92 1.72 -12.95
C ARG A 91 -4.46 1.24 -14.33
N ILE A 92 -3.72 2.06 -15.07
CA ILE A 92 -3.12 1.65 -16.35
C ILE A 92 -2.24 0.42 -16.13
N ASN A 93 -1.35 0.46 -15.14
CA ASN A 93 -0.47 -0.67 -14.82
C ASN A 93 -1.25 -1.93 -14.40
N ALA A 94 -2.37 -1.79 -13.68
CA ALA A 94 -3.22 -2.91 -13.30
C ALA A 94 -3.87 -3.58 -14.53
N VAL A 95 -4.35 -2.79 -15.49
CA VAL A 95 -4.92 -3.29 -16.75
C VAL A 95 -3.86 -4.04 -17.56
N LEU A 96 -2.67 -3.43 -17.74
CA LEU A 96 -1.55 -4.08 -18.45
C LEU A 96 -1.15 -5.40 -17.80
N ARG A 97 -1.05 -5.44 -16.47
CA ARG A 97 -0.76 -6.67 -15.72
C ARG A 97 -1.82 -7.76 -15.94
N SER A 98 -3.09 -7.38 -15.94
CA SER A 98 -4.19 -8.33 -16.19
C SER A 98 -4.09 -8.92 -17.59
N PHE A 99 -3.84 -8.08 -18.60
CA PHE A 99 -3.66 -8.49 -19.98
C PHE A 99 -2.49 -9.47 -20.15
N VAL A 100 -1.31 -9.13 -19.61
CA VAL A 100 -0.12 -10.01 -19.67
C VAL A 100 -0.41 -11.37 -19.05
N ARG A 101 -0.99 -11.41 -17.83
CA ARG A 101 -1.34 -12.67 -17.16
C ARG A 101 -2.35 -13.50 -17.95
N ALA A 102 -3.34 -12.85 -18.55
CA ALA A 102 -4.31 -13.54 -19.39
C ALA A 102 -3.64 -14.17 -20.62
N ARG A 103 -2.67 -13.46 -21.22
CA ARG A 103 -1.92 -13.94 -22.38
C ARG A 103 -0.99 -15.10 -22.04
N GLU A 104 -0.22 -14.98 -20.95
CA GLU A 104 0.66 -16.05 -20.45
C GLU A 104 -0.12 -17.35 -20.21
N ARG A 105 -1.30 -17.27 -19.57
CA ARG A 105 -2.16 -18.45 -19.36
C ARG A 105 -2.64 -19.09 -20.67
N ALA A 106 -2.97 -18.27 -21.67
CA ALA A 106 -3.40 -18.77 -22.97
C ALA A 106 -2.27 -19.45 -23.74
N GLU A 107 -1.05 -18.92 -23.62
CA GLU A 107 0.17 -19.48 -24.23
C GLU A 107 0.58 -20.78 -23.55
N GLN A 108 0.51 -20.85 -22.21
CA GLN A 108 0.74 -22.08 -21.44
C GLN A 108 -0.25 -23.20 -21.80
N LYS A 109 -1.52 -22.85 -22.06
CA LYS A 109 -2.53 -23.82 -22.54
C LYS A 109 -2.21 -24.36 -23.94
N ARG A 110 -1.60 -23.55 -24.80
CA ARG A 110 -1.19 -23.96 -26.15
C ARG A 110 0.06 -24.84 -26.13
N SER A 111 1.04 -24.52 -25.29
CA SER A 111 2.24 -25.34 -25.12
C SER A 111 1.95 -26.68 -24.43
N GLY A 112 1.03 -26.70 -23.46
CA GLY A 112 0.57 -27.94 -22.82
C GLY A 112 -0.34 -28.82 -23.68
N ALA A 113 -0.84 -28.31 -24.81
CA ALA A 113 -1.64 -29.08 -25.78
C ALA A 113 -0.80 -29.63 -26.95
N SER A 114 0.50 -29.31 -27.03
CA SER A 114 1.38 -29.73 -28.12
C SER A 114 2.18 -31.00 -27.81
N ASP A 115 1.92 -31.66 -26.68
CA ASP A 115 2.52 -32.95 -26.37
C ASP A 115 1.45 -34.01 -26.08
N PRO A 116 0.87 -34.60 -27.14
CA PRO A 116 0.41 -35.97 -27.07
C PRO A 116 1.20 -36.79 -28.09
N SER A 117 2.10 -37.65 -27.59
CA SER A 117 2.19 -39.08 -27.94
C SER A 117 3.59 -39.66 -27.73
N PRO A 118 3.74 -41.00 -27.68
CA PRO A 118 2.76 -42.05 -27.37
C PRO A 118 3.03 -42.75 -26.03
#